data_AF-A0A6V7J3U5-F1
#
_entry.id   AF-A0A6V7J3U5-F1
#
_cell.length_a   1.000
_cell.length_b   1.000
_cell.length_c   1.000
_cell.angle_alpha   90.00
_cell.angle_beta   90.00
_cell.angle_gamma   90.00
#
_symmetry.space_group_name_H-M   'P 1'
#
loop_
_entity.id
_entity.type
_entity.pdbx_description
1 polymer ?
#
loop_
_entity_poly.entity_id
_entity_poly.type
_entity_poly.pdbx_seq_one_letter_code
_entity_poly.pdbx_strand_id
1 'polypeptide(L)'
;IQMLTLLVPILINYLLDENKLQRGGKYQISLHQQSFQWLSKIGPKYPQEFKTLMSQSTELKTKLENAVRMSHQQAQRHVKHPETLKPINKTATPLIKLKTDFSNFN
;
A
#
# COMPACT_ATOMS: atom_id res chain seq x y z
N ILE A 1 28.94 -4.39 -1.70
CA ILE A 1 28.21 -5.67 -1.91
C ILE A 1 27.53 -6.12 -0.61
N GLN A 2 28.24 -6.20 0.53
CA GLN A 2 27.68 -6.59 1.83
C GLN A 2 26.47 -5.78 2.33
N MET A 3 26.36 -4.51 1.94
CA MET A 3 25.18 -3.70 2.30
C MET A 3 23.88 -4.18 1.63
N LEU A 4 23.95 -4.74 0.41
CA LEU A 4 22.77 -5.20 -0.30
C LEU A 4 22.19 -6.48 0.33
N THR A 5 23.09 -7.37 0.75
CA THR A 5 22.75 -8.65 1.39
C THR A 5 22.10 -8.47 2.76
N LEU A 6 22.32 -7.34 3.42
CA LEU A 6 21.62 -6.94 4.65
C LEU A 6 20.32 -6.17 4.34
N LEU A 7 20.40 -5.20 3.43
CA LEU A 7 19.28 -4.31 3.15
C LEU A 7 18.09 -5.04 2.51
N VAL A 8 18.32 -5.91 1.53
CA VAL A 8 17.24 -6.59 0.80
C VAL A 8 16.36 -7.44 1.73
N PRO A 9 16.90 -8.32 2.60
CA PRO A 9 16.10 -9.03 3.59
C PRO A 9 15.32 -8.12 4.55
N ILE A 10 15.91 -6.99 4.95
CA ILE A 10 15.25 -6.00 5.82
C ILE A 10 14.04 -5.38 5.10
N LEU A 11 14.22 -4.93 3.85
CA LEU A 11 13.15 -4.36 3.04
C LEU A 11 12.03 -5.38 2.77
N ILE A 12 12.36 -6.65 2.55
CA ILE A 12 11.38 -7.72 2.38
C ILE A 12 10.58 -7.98 3.66
N ASN A 13 11.21 -7.88 4.84
CA ASN A 13 10.50 -8.02 6.12
C ASN A 13 9.50 -6.89 6.39
N TYR A 14 9.70 -5.72 5.80
CA TYR A 14 8.72 -4.63 5.82
C TYR A 14 7.60 -4.81 4.79
N LEU A 15 7.64 -5.84 3.95
CA LEU A 15 6.53 -6.15 3.06
C LEU A 15 5.37 -6.73 3.87
N LEU A 16 4.23 -6.07 3.78
CA LEU A 16 2.99 -6.50 4.43
C LEU A 16 2.23 -7.46 3.54
N ASP A 17 1.65 -8.48 4.15
CA ASP A 17 0.65 -9.35 3.54
C ASP A 17 -0.66 -8.59 3.32
N GLU A 18 -1.54 -9.09 2.44
CA GLU A 18 -2.81 -8.43 2.10
C GLU A 18 -3.66 -8.08 3.33
N ASN A 19 -3.78 -9.02 4.27
CA ASN A 19 -4.50 -8.80 5.53
C ASN A 19 -3.88 -7.69 6.39
N LYS A 20 -2.54 -7.60 6.41
CA LYS A 20 -1.79 -6.60 7.18
C LYS A 20 -1.80 -5.24 6.49
N LEU A 21 -1.89 -5.22 5.17
CA LEU A 21 -2.00 -3.99 4.40
C LEU A 21 -3.39 -3.35 4.59
N GLN A 22 -4.45 -4.15 4.62
CA GLN A 22 -5.82 -3.68 4.87
C GLN A 22 -6.03 -3.17 6.31
N ARG A 23 -5.38 -3.83 7.29
CA ARG A 23 -5.49 -3.47 8.71
C ARG A 23 -4.38 -2.53 9.20
N GLY A 24 -3.36 -2.32 8.38
CA GLY A 24 -2.12 -1.65 8.77
C GLY A 24 -2.31 -0.16 9.02
N GLY A 25 -1.56 0.38 9.97
CA GLY A 25 -1.52 1.82 10.19
C GLY A 25 -0.86 2.55 9.01
N LYS A 26 -1.14 3.86 8.88
CA LYS A 26 -0.58 4.75 7.85
C LYS A 26 0.94 4.59 7.67
N TYR A 27 1.68 4.48 8.78
CA TYR A 27 3.14 4.31 8.76
C TYR A 27 3.58 2.94 8.23
N GLN A 28 2.86 1.86 8.57
CA GLN A 28 3.18 0.52 8.09
C GLN A 28 2.96 0.42 6.58
N ILE A 29 1.86 1.00 6.09
CA ILE A 29 1.57 1.07 4.65
C ILE A 29 2.64 1.90 3.92
N SER A 30 3.04 3.04 4.48
CA SER A 30 4.10 3.87 3.90
C SER A 30 5.45 3.15 3.85
N LEU A 31 5.83 2.43 4.91
CA LEU A 31 7.05 1.62 4.94
C LEU A 31 6.99 0.47 3.91
N HIS A 32 5.84 -0.20 3.77
CA HIS A 32 5.63 -1.21 2.76
C HIS A 32 5.87 -0.65 1.35
N GLN A 33 5.22 0.46 1.02
CA GLN A 33 5.35 1.12 -0.28
C GLN A 33 6.79 1.54 -0.55
N GLN A 34 7.44 2.19 0.42
CA GLN A 34 8.82 2.64 0.26
C GLN A 34 9.77 1.45 0.08
N SER A 35 9.60 0.39 0.87
CA SER A 35 10.42 -0.82 0.76
C SER A 35 10.25 -1.50 -0.59
N PHE A 36 9.01 -1.60 -1.07
CA PHE A 36 8.70 -2.16 -2.39
C PHE A 36 9.29 -1.31 -3.53
N GLN A 37 9.23 0.01 -3.44
CA GLN A 37 9.84 0.92 -4.42
C GLN A 37 11.36 0.76 -4.48
N TRP A 38 12.03 0.62 -3.32
CA TRP A 38 13.47 0.35 -3.28
C TRP A 38 13.79 -1.03 -3.88
N LEU A 39 13.05 -2.08 -3.51
CA LEU A 39 13.24 -3.42 -4.08
C LEU A 39 13.06 -3.44 -5.60
N SER A 40 12.04 -2.74 -6.12
CA SER A 40 11.78 -2.62 -7.57
C SER A 40 12.89 -1.87 -8.32
N LYS A 41 13.58 -0.92 -7.68
CA LYS A 41 14.74 -0.21 -8.26
C LYS A 41 16.03 -1.03 -8.16
N ILE A 42 16.23 -1.75 -7.05
CA ILE A 42 17.43 -2.54 -6.78
C ILE A 42 17.45 -3.83 -7.60
N GLY A 43 16.30 -4.49 -7.77
CA GLY A 43 16.16 -5.75 -8.51
C GLY A 43 16.83 -5.75 -9.90
N PRO A 44 16.46 -4.84 -10.81
CA PRO A 44 17.08 -4.76 -12.14
C PRO A 44 18.52 -4.23 -12.12
N LYS A 45 18.91 -3.47 -11.08
CA LYS A 45 20.28 -2.95 -10.95
C LYS A 45 21.28 -4.02 -10.53
N TYR A 46 20.85 -5.01 -9.75
CA TYR A 46 21.70 -6.08 -9.20
C TYR A 46 21.04 -7.46 -9.30
N PRO A 47 20.73 -7.96 -10.51
CA PRO A 47 19.95 -9.18 -10.69
C PRO A 47 20.61 -10.43 -10.14
N GLN A 48 21.95 -10.56 -10.22
CA GLN A 48 22.67 -11.72 -9.70
C GLN A 48 22.66 -11.79 -8.17
N GLU A 49 22.92 -10.67 -7.50
CA GLU A 49 22.87 -10.57 -6.04
C GLU A 49 21.47 -10.85 -5.52
N PHE A 50 20.47 -10.27 -6.18
CA PHE A 50 19.07 -10.47 -5.84
C PHE A 50 18.68 -11.94 -6.01
N LYS A 51 19.08 -12.59 -7.11
CA LYS A 51 18.85 -14.02 -7.33
C LYS A 51 19.50 -14.88 -6.26
N THR A 52 20.75 -14.58 -5.89
CA THR A 52 21.48 -15.30 -4.84
C THR A 52 20.75 -15.21 -3.49
N LEU A 53 20.31 -14.02 -3.10
CA LEU A 53 19.54 -13.81 -1.86
C LEU A 53 18.20 -14.57 -1.87
N MET A 54 17.50 -14.60 -3.01
CA MET A 54 16.26 -15.37 -3.16
C MET A 54 16.50 -16.89 -3.15
N SER A 55 17.69 -17.34 -3.57
CA SER A 55 18.10 -18.74 -3.47
C SER A 55 18.47 -19.15 -2.05
N GLN A 56 18.93 -18.21 -1.22
CA GLN A 56 19.30 -18.47 0.19
C GLN A 56 18.08 -18.61 1.11
N SER A 57 16.95 -17.99 0.78
CA SER A 57 15.73 -18.09 1.57
C SER A 57 14.48 -18.15 0.70
N THR A 58 13.82 -19.31 0.72
CA THR A 58 12.52 -19.50 0.07
C THR A 58 11.45 -18.59 0.68
N GLU A 59 11.50 -18.31 1.98
CA GLU A 59 10.54 -17.41 2.63
C GLU A 59 10.63 -15.99 2.05
N LEU A 60 11.85 -15.44 1.94
CA LEU A 60 12.06 -14.09 1.39
C LEU A 60 11.58 -14.01 -0.06
N LYS A 61 11.85 -15.06 -0.84
CA LYS A 61 11.37 -15.18 -2.22
C LYS A 61 9.85 -15.17 -2.29
N THR A 62 9.18 -16.03 -1.53
CA THR A 62 7.71 -16.12 -1.52
C THR A 62 7.06 -14.80 -1.07
N LYS A 63 7.57 -14.15 -0.03
CA LYS A 63 7.08 -12.83 0.41
C LYS A 63 7.18 -11.78 -0.69
N LEU A 64 8.32 -11.71 -1.36
CA LEU A 64 8.51 -10.77 -2.46
C LEU A 64 7.54 -11.07 -3.62
N GLU A 65 7.43 -12.33 -4.04
CA GLU A 65 6.52 -12.72 -5.12
C GLU A 65 5.07 -12.35 -4.79
N ASN A 66 4.63 -12.58 -3.56
CA ASN A 66 3.30 -12.19 -3.09
C ASN A 66 3.12 -10.67 -3.14
N ALA A 67 4.08 -9.90 -2.64
CA ALA A 67 4.02 -8.44 -2.69
C ALA A 67 4.00 -7.90 -4.14
N VAL A 68 4.76 -8.50 -5.05
CA VAL A 68 4.77 -8.14 -6.47
C VAL A 68 3.41 -8.45 -7.11
N ARG A 69 2.83 -9.63 -6.83
CA ARG A 69 1.50 -10.00 -7.33
C ARG A 69 0.43 -9.04 -6.83
N MET A 70 0.43 -8.74 -5.53
CA MET A 70 -0.50 -7.77 -4.93
C MET A 70 -0.35 -6.38 -5.54
N SER A 71 0.88 -5.92 -5.76
CA SER A 71 1.13 -4.63 -6.42
C SER A 71 0.61 -4.60 -7.86
N HIS A 72 0.77 -5.68 -8.63
CA HIS A 72 0.22 -5.78 -9.99
C HIS A 72 -1.31 -5.77 -9.97
N GLN A 73 -1.94 -6.46 -9.03
CA GLN A 73 -3.39 -6.45 -8.87
C GLN A 73 -3.92 -5.07 -8.48
N GLN A 74 -3.24 -4.34 -7.59
CA GLN A 74 -3.60 -2.96 -7.26
C GLN A 74 -3.43 -2.02 -8.46
N ALA A 75 -2.34 -2.14 -9.22
CA ALA A 75 -2.12 -1.37 -10.44
C ALA A 75 -3.24 -1.62 -11.48
N GLN A 76 -3.65 -2.88 -11.66
CA GLN A 76 -4.77 -3.21 -12.56
C GLN A 76 -6.12 -2.68 -12.08
N ARG A 77 -6.36 -2.62 -10.76
CA ARG A 77 -7.56 -1.96 -10.19
C ARG A 77 -7.58 -0.46 -10.45
N HIS A 78 -6.42 0.20 -10.37
CA HIS A 78 -6.29 1.63 -10.71
C HIS A 78 -6.43 1.92 -12.21
N VAL A 79 -6.05 1.00 -13.10
CA VAL A 79 -6.19 1.17 -14.55
C VAL A 79 -7.65 1.01 -15.02
N LYS A 80 -8.52 0.34 -14.24
CA LYS A 80 -9.95 0.17 -14.55
C LYS A 80 -10.88 1.26 -13.99
N HIS A 81 -10.38 2.26 -13.28
CA HIS A 81 -11.17 3.42 -12.86
C HIS A 81 -10.52 4.73 -13.31
N PRO A 82 -10.85 5.24 -14.51
CA PRO A 82 -10.79 6.66 -14.78
C PRO A 82 -12.04 7.33 -14.20
N GLU A 83 -12.20 7.37 -12.87
CA GLU A 83 -13.27 8.18 -12.25
C GLU A 83 -12.68 9.37 -11.49
N THR A 84 -12.55 10.45 -12.24
CA THR A 84 -12.80 11.83 -11.82
C THR A 84 -11.89 12.44 -10.73
N LEU A 85 -10.74 12.96 -11.18
CA LEU A 85 -10.23 14.19 -10.61
C LEU A 85 -11.02 15.37 -11.22
N LYS A 86 -12.08 15.81 -10.54
CA LYS A 86 -12.62 17.17 -10.71
C LYS A 86 -12.13 18.02 -9.53
N PRO A 87 -11.39 19.13 -9.76
CA PRO A 87 -11.21 20.16 -8.74
C PRO A 87 -12.43 21.08 -8.77
N ILE A 88 -13.01 21.44 -7.61
CA ILE A 88 -13.68 22.73 -7.36
C ILE A 88 -14.26 22.74 -5.93
N ASN A 89 -13.79 23.72 -5.15
CA ASN A 89 -14.42 24.28 -3.96
C ASN A 89 -15.95 24.33 -4.08
N LYS A 90 -16.71 24.14 -3.00
CA LYS A 90 -17.75 25.05 -2.47
C LYS A 90 -18.55 24.33 -1.37
N THR A 91 -18.49 24.91 -0.17
CA THR A 91 -19.56 25.04 0.82
C THR A 91 -20.90 24.37 0.50
N ALA A 92 -21.29 23.38 1.30
CA ALA A 92 -22.70 23.10 1.58
C ALA A 92 -22.84 22.48 2.98
N THR A 93 -23.17 23.32 3.94
CA THR A 93 -23.74 22.95 5.23
C THR A 93 -24.98 22.07 5.05
N PRO A 94 -25.07 20.86 5.60
CA PRO A 94 -26.37 20.22 5.79
C PRO A 94 -27.04 20.86 7.01
N LEU A 95 -27.84 21.89 6.79
CA LEU A 95 -28.73 22.46 7.79
C LEU A 95 -29.85 21.45 8.07
N ILE A 96 -29.62 20.56 9.03
CA ILE A 96 -30.66 19.71 9.62
C ILE A 96 -31.62 20.64 10.37
N LYS A 97 -32.79 20.92 9.77
CA LYS A 97 -33.90 21.55 10.49
C LYS A 97 -34.72 20.44 11.14
N LEU A 98 -34.42 20.16 12.40
CA LEU A 98 -35.28 19.38 13.27
C LEU A 98 -36.47 20.26 13.64
N LYS A 99 -37.61 20.12 12.94
CA LYS A 99 -38.88 20.69 13.39
C LYS A 99 -39.52 19.70 14.34
N THR A 100 -39.41 19.99 15.63
CA THR A 100 -40.20 19.35 16.67
C THR A 100 -41.07 20.44 17.26
N ASP A 101 -42.28 20.61 16.72
CA ASP A 101 -43.31 21.42 17.37
C ASP A 101 -44.32 20.45 17.98
N PHE A 102 -44.30 20.36 19.31
CA PHE A 102 -45.26 19.61 20.12
C PHE A 102 -46.04 20.58 21.02
N SER A 103 -46.41 21.75 20.52
CA SER A 103 -47.26 22.66 21.28
C SER A 103 -48.73 22.42 20.96
N ASN A 104 -49.22 21.27 21.43
CA ASN A 104 -50.54 21.19 22.03
C ASN A 104 -50.31 21.13 23.54
N PHE A 105 -50.17 22.30 24.17
CA PHE A 105 -50.23 22.46 25.62
C PHE A 105 -50.98 23.75 25.92
N ASN A 106 -52.23 23.53 26.37
CA ASN A 106 -53.24 24.43 26.94
C ASN A 106 -54.16 25.21 25.98
#